data_AF-A0A837DWJ7-F1
#
_entry.id   AF-A0A837DWJ7-F1
#
_cell.length_a   1.000
_cell.length_b   1.000
_cell.length_c   1.000
_cell.angle_alpha   90.00
_cell.angle_beta   90.00
_cell.angle_gamma   90.00
#
_symmetry.space_group_name_H-M   'P 1'
#
loop_
_entity.id
_entity.type
_entity.pdbx_description
1 polymer ?
#
loop_
_entity_poly.entity_id
_entity_poly.type
_entity_poly.pdbx_seq_one_letter_code
_entity_poly.pdbx_strand_id
1 'polypeptide(L)' 'MFNKDYIKEGAVVIDVGINRTAEGKLCGDVDAKDVMGKAAFLTPVPGGVGPMTVAMLMKQTVEFAERSVANV' A
#
# COMPACT_ATOMS: atom_id res chain seq x y z
N MET A 1 5.64 -14.09 -5.26
CA MET A 1 5.40 -13.48 -3.94
C MET A 1 6.76 -13.32 -3.27
N PHE A 2 7.08 -12.14 -2.72
CA PHE A 2 8.30 -11.90 -1.95
C PHE A 2 8.18 -12.57 -0.58
N ASN A 3 9.21 -13.31 -0.19
CA ASN A 3 9.27 -14.07 1.06
C ASN A 3 10.24 -13.39 2.06
N LYS A 4 10.42 -13.95 3.25
CA LYS A 4 11.25 -13.37 4.33
C LYS A 4 12.72 -13.15 3.95
N ASP A 5 13.25 -13.86 2.95
CA ASP A 5 14.67 -13.76 2.57
C ASP A 5 14.98 -12.41 1.91
N TYR A 6 13.96 -11.77 1.32
CA TYR A 6 14.06 -10.44 0.74
C TYR A 6 13.89 -9.31 1.77
N ILE A 7 13.48 -9.64 2.99
CA ILE A 7 13.10 -8.66 4.02
C ILE A 7 14.23 -8.53 5.04
N LYS A 8 14.64 -7.29 5.32
CA LYS A 8 15.56 -6.98 6.41
C LYS A 8 14.82 -7.10 7.76
N GLU A 9 15.51 -7.60 8.78
CA GLU A 9 14.98 -7.63 10.15
C GLU A 9 14.52 -6.24 10.60
N GLY A 10 13.30 -6.15 11.12
CA GLY A 10 12.68 -4.90 11.56
C GLY A 10 12.27 -3.95 10.43
N ALA A 11 12.25 -4.38 9.17
CA ALA A 11 11.85 -3.52 8.05
C ALA A 11 10.36 -3.13 8.11
N VAL A 12 10.05 -1.93 7.60
CA VAL A 12 8.68 -1.53 7.26
C VAL A 12 8.44 -1.89 5.80
N VAL A 13 7.46 -2.74 5.55
CA VAL A 13 7.13 -3.23 4.21
C VAL A 13 5.83 -2.58 3.75
N ILE A 14 5.91 -1.86 2.63
CA ILE A 14 4.76 -1.24 1.96
C ILE A 14 4.46 -2.08 0.71
N ASP A 15 3.41 -2.89 0.79
CA ASP A 15 2.92 -3.74 -0.29
C ASP A 15 1.91 -2.96 -1.16
N VAL A 16 2.37 -2.57 -2.35
CA VAL A 16 1.58 -1.84 -3.35
C VAL A 16 0.88 -2.80 -4.33
N GLY A 17 1.26 -4.08 -4.29
CA GLY A 17 0.75 -5.11 -5.19
C GLY A 17 -0.76 -5.28 -5.04
N ILE A 18 -1.47 -5.35 -6.17
CA ILE A 18 -2.87 -5.75 -6.21
C ILE A 18 -3.01 -6.86 -7.25
N ASN A 19 -2.99 -8.09 -6.77
CA ASN A 19 -3.15 -9.30 -7.56
C ASN A 19 -4.42 -10.05 -7.15
N ARG A 20 -4.83 -11.03 -7.96
CA ARG A 20 -5.91 -11.96 -7.64
C ARG A 20 -5.35 -13.37 -7.51
N THR A 21 -5.74 -14.08 -6.46
CA THR A 21 -5.45 -15.51 -6.32
C THR A 21 -6.26 -16.32 -7.34
N ALA A 22 -5.97 -17.62 -7.46
CA ALA A 22 -6.75 -18.53 -8.30
C ALA A 22 -8.24 -18.57 -7.89
N GLU A 23 -8.54 -18.34 -6.61
CA GLU A 23 -9.90 -18.24 -6.06
C GLU A 23 -10.50 -16.83 -6.21
N GLY A 24 -9.83 -15.91 -6.89
CA GLY A 24 -10.29 -14.55 -7.17
C GLY A 24 -10.17 -13.55 -6.01
N LYS A 25 -9.61 -13.96 -4.87
CA LYS A 25 -9.38 -13.08 -3.70
C LYS A 25 -8.23 -12.12 -3.98
N LEU A 26 -8.32 -10.90 -3.45
CA LEU A 26 -7.24 -9.92 -3.56
C LEU A 26 -6.06 -10.32 -2.67
N CYS A 27 -4.85 -10.21 -3.21
CA CYS A 27 -3.60 -10.42 -2.50
C CYS A 27 -2.52 -9.44 -2.97
N GLY A 28 -1.51 -9.23 -2.13
CA GLY A 28 -0.36 -8.37 -2.42
C GLY A 28 0.80 -9.12 -3.08
N ASP A 29 1.93 -8.43 -3.23
CA ASP A 29 3.16 -9.00 -3.76
C ASP A 29 3.95 -9.78 -2.70
N VAL A 30 3.66 -9.57 -1.41
CA VAL A 30 4.42 -10.12 -0.28
C VAL A 30 3.67 -11.26 0.41
N ASP A 31 4.38 -12.35 0.72
CA ASP A 31 3.83 -13.44 1.53
C ASP A 31 3.73 -12.99 2.99
N ALA A 32 2.56 -12.43 3.34
CA ALA A 32 2.30 -11.90 4.67
C ALA A 32 2.52 -12.93 5.78
N LYS A 33 2.26 -14.23 5.53
CA LYS A 33 2.43 -15.26 6.56
C LYS A 33 3.89 -15.56 6.83
N ASP A 34 4.72 -15.60 5.78
CA ASP A 34 6.15 -15.87 5.91
C ASP A 34 6.94 -14.66 6.42
N VAL A 35 6.48 -13.44 6.11
CA VAL A 35 7.15 -12.19 6.50
C VAL A 35 6.75 -11.69 7.90
N MET A 36 5.59 -12.10 8.42
CA MET A 36 5.14 -11.76 9.77
C MET A 36 6.11 -12.28 10.83
N GLY A 37 6.63 -11.37 11.66
CA GLY A 37 7.62 -11.67 12.70
C GLY A 37 9.06 -11.26 12.36
N LYS A 38 9.37 -11.03 11.07
CA LYS A 38 10.64 -10.44 10.62
C LYS A 38 10.51 -8.96 10.28
N ALA A 39 9.41 -8.59 9.61
CA ALA A 39 9.07 -7.20 9.39
C ALA A 39 8.52 -6.56 10.68
N ALA A 40 8.89 -5.30 10.94
CA ALA A 40 8.28 -4.53 12.03
C ALA A 40 6.84 -4.14 11.69
N PHE A 41 6.60 -3.82 10.41
CA PHE A 41 5.28 -3.45 9.91
C PHE A 41 5.11 -3.95 8.47
N LEU A 42 3.88 -4.33 8.11
CA LEU A 42 3.48 -4.73 6.77
C LEU A 42 2.10 -4.15 6.46
N THR A 43 1.93 -3.48 5.32
CA THR A 43 0.59 -3.00 4.90
C THR A 43 -0.28 -4.18 4.46
N PRO A 44 -1.57 -4.24 4.85
CA PRO A 44 -2.45 -5.32 4.43
C PRO A 44 -2.87 -5.16 2.97
N VAL A 45 -3.11 -6.28 2.30
CA VAL A 45 -3.78 -6.31 0.99
C VAL A 45 -4.94 -7.29 1.05
N PRO A 46 -6.20 -6.85 0.87
CA PRO A 46 -6.63 -5.47 0.60
C PRO A 46 -6.58 -4.55 1.85
N GLY A 47 -6.69 -3.23 1.63
CA GLY A 47 -6.91 -2.25 2.71
C GLY A 47 -5.70 -1.39 3.11
N GLY A 48 -4.52 -1.65 2.55
CA GLY A 48 -3.31 -0.85 2.79
C GLY A 48 -3.18 0.33 1.83
N VAL A 49 -2.40 0.16 0.76
CA VAL A 49 -2.03 1.26 -0.15
C VAL A 49 -3.20 1.69 -1.05
N GLY A 50 -4.09 0.77 -1.44
CA GLY A 50 -5.21 1.05 -2.35
C GLY A 50 -6.11 2.23 -1.91
N PRO A 51 -6.64 2.25 -0.67
CA PRO A 51 -7.41 3.39 -0.15
C PRO A 51 -6.64 4.71 -0.13
N MET A 52 -5.32 4.67 0.07
CA MET A 52 -4.48 5.87 0.09
C MET A 52 -4.41 6.54 -1.29
N THR A 53 -4.44 5.77 -2.38
CA THR A 53 -4.47 6.33 -3.74
C THR A 53 -5.70 7.24 -3.94
N VAL A 54 -6.88 6.80 -3.51
CA VAL A 54 -8.11 7.60 -3.60
C VAL A 54 -8.03 8.82 -2.69
N ALA A 55 -7.57 8.64 -1.45
CA ALA A 55 -7.42 9.75 -0.50
C ALA A 55 -6.46 10.83 -1.05
N MET A 56 -5.35 10.43 -1.67
CA MET A 56 -4.39 11.37 -2.26
C MET A 56 -4.96 12.11 -3.46
N LEU A 57 -5.71 11.43 -4.33
CA LEU A 57 -6.41 12.10 -5.44
C LEU A 57 -7.35 13.19 -4.92
N MET A 58 -8.15 12.89 -3.89
CA MET A 58 -9.09 13.86 -3.31
C MET A 58 -8.36 15.03 -2.66
N LYS A 59 -7.31 14.76 -1.88
CA LYS A 59 -6.47 15.80 -1.27
C LYS A 59 -5.88 16.73 -2.33
N GLN A 60 -5.29 16.17 -3.38
CA GLN A 60 -4.66 16.94 -4.46
C GLN A 60 -5.69 17.78 -5.22
N THR A 61 -6.90 17.23 -5.43
CA THR A 61 -8.00 17.94 -6.09
C THR A 61 -8.39 19.18 -5.30
N VAL A 62 -8.59 19.06 -3.98
CA VAL A 62 -8.93 20.19 -3.11
C VAL A 62 -7.79 21.21 -3.08
N GLU A 63 -6.56 20.74 -2.87
CA GLU A 63 -5.38 21.60 -2.79
C GLU A 63 -5.17 22.41 -4.09
N PHE A 64 -5.42 21.81 -5.25
CA PHE A 64 -5.33 22.53 -6.53
C PHE A 64 -6.49 23.48 -6.78
N ALA A 65 -7.71 23.16 -6.30
CA ALA A 65 -8.84 24.07 -6.36
C ALA A 65 -8.63 25.31 -5.46
N GLU A 66 -8.08 25.13 -4.26
CA GLU A 66 -7.74 26.26 -3.36
C GLU A 66 -6.65 27.14 -3.97
N ARG A 67 -5.60 26.54 -4.56
CA ARG A 67 -4.53 27.27 -5.23
C ARG A 67 -5.00 28.02 -6.48
N SER A 68 -5.99 27.50 -7.21
CA SER A 68 -6.49 28.16 -8.42
C SER A 68 -7.26 29.45 -8.12
N VAL A 69 -7.86 29.56 -6.93
CA VAL A 69 -8.57 30.77 -6.47
C VAL A 69 -7.70 31.72 -5.66
N ALA A 70 -6.61 31.22 -5.04
CA ALA A 70 -5.69 32.02 -4.24
C ALA A 70 -4.62 32.78 -5.05
N ASN A 71 -4.46 32.50 -6.35
CA ASN A 71 -3.52 33.18 -7.24
C ASN A 71 -4.18 34.30 -8.08
N VAL A 72 -5.03 35.11 -7.44
CA VAL A 72 -5.36 36.49 -7.89
C VAL A 72 -4.53 37.47 -7.08
#